data_AF-A0A177WJF9-F1
#
_entry.id   AF-A0A177WJF9-F1
#
_cell.length_a   1.000
_cell.length_b   1.000
_cell.length_c   1.000
_cell.angle_alpha   90.00
_cell.angle_beta   90.00
_cell.angle_gamma   90.00
#
_symmetry.space_group_name_H-M   'P 1'
#
loop_
_entity.id
_entity.type
_entity.pdbx_description
1 polymer ?
#
loop_
_entity_poly.entity_id
_entity_poly.type
_entity_poly.pdbx_seq_one_letter_code
_entity_poly.pdbx_strand_id
1 'polypeptide(L)'
;MSLLDVTTTTSTGASKWLQDALERFETLFSAGDQSLFFLLWDEMFPLNERINDLLLRQLEFMLGVYFAVYPLLPNTLNPKAYKIESTMDAFKKFIETRGADQGGTSQFLQYYALPYVPDPQGHPSFQNLFLDTWAPELHNRLVSFLKTSLTKKQVPQLVNLLNESHLNQRGHPPVMNIF
;
A
#
# COMPACT_ATOMS: atom_id res chain seq x y z
N MET A 1 -14.89 46.09 19.67
CA MET A 1 -15.47 45.15 18.68
C MET A 1 -14.28 44.50 17.96
N SER A 2 -13.76 43.39 18.48
CA SER A 2 -12.69 42.63 17.81
C SER A 2 -13.16 41.20 17.64
N LEU A 3 -13.28 40.79 16.38
CA LEU A 3 -13.51 39.42 15.95
C LEU A 3 -12.23 38.63 16.24
N LEU A 4 -12.35 37.58 17.04
CA LEU A 4 -11.27 36.63 17.29
C LEU A 4 -11.23 35.61 16.14
N ASP A 5 -10.04 35.45 15.57
CA ASP A 5 -9.68 34.39 14.62
C ASP A 5 -10.02 33.00 15.18
N VAL A 6 -10.93 32.30 14.50
CA VAL A 6 -11.19 30.87 14.68
C VAL A 6 -10.70 30.16 13.43
N THR A 7 -9.41 29.85 13.33
CA THR A 7 -8.88 28.94 12.27
C THR A 7 -7.58 28.21 12.63
N THR A 8 -7.35 27.71 13.86
CA THR A 8 -6.14 26.90 14.12
C THR A 8 -6.31 25.82 15.20
N THR A 9 -7.08 24.74 14.95
CA THR A 9 -7.03 23.55 15.84
C THR A 9 -7.05 22.18 15.16
N THR A 10 -7.34 22.06 13.86
CA THR A 10 -7.46 20.75 13.19
C THR A 10 -6.16 20.18 12.60
N SER A 11 -5.10 20.98 12.45
CA SER A 11 -3.88 20.56 11.75
C SER A 11 -3.00 19.57 12.54
N THR A 12 -2.92 19.70 13.87
CA THR A 12 -1.95 18.93 14.68
C THR A 12 -2.34 17.45 14.82
N GLY A 13 -3.63 17.15 14.96
CA GLY A 13 -4.12 15.77 15.10
C GLY A 13 -4.05 14.97 13.80
N ALA A 14 -4.32 15.64 12.67
CA ALA A 14 -4.19 15.08 11.33
C ALA A 14 -2.74 14.67 11.04
N SER A 15 -1.80 15.58 11.25
CA SER A 15 -0.38 15.26 11.05
C SER A 15 0.11 14.15 11.99
N LYS A 16 -0.37 14.11 13.23
CA LYS A 16 0.04 13.08 14.20
C LYS A 16 -0.39 11.67 13.78
N TRP A 17 -1.65 11.45 13.40
CA TRP A 17 -2.09 10.09 13.05
C TRP A 17 -1.36 9.55 11.82
N LEU A 18 -1.03 10.42 10.85
CA LEU A 18 -0.26 10.03 9.67
C LEU A 18 1.13 9.52 10.07
N GLN A 19 1.81 10.23 10.98
CA GLN A 19 3.11 9.82 11.49
C GLN A 19 2.99 8.48 12.25
N ASP A 20 2.00 8.35 13.15
CA ASP A 20 1.76 7.13 13.91
C ASP A 20 1.50 5.93 12.98
N ALA A 21 0.74 6.12 11.89
CA ALA A 21 0.47 5.07 10.91
C ALA A 21 1.74 4.68 10.12
N LEU A 22 2.52 5.67 9.68
CA LEU A 22 3.79 5.43 8.98
C LEU A 22 4.77 4.66 9.86
N GLU A 23 4.95 5.08 11.11
CA GLU A 23 5.84 4.41 12.07
C GLU A 23 5.44 2.95 12.31
N ARG A 24 4.13 2.67 12.43
CA ARG A 24 3.63 1.30 12.56
C ARG A 24 3.95 0.45 11.32
N PHE A 25 3.74 0.97 10.11
CA PHE A 25 4.09 0.26 8.88
C PHE A 25 5.60 0.01 8.78
N GLU A 26 6.43 1.01 9.08
CA GLU A 26 7.90 0.88 9.05
C GLU A 26 8.39 -0.17 10.06
N THR A 27 7.83 -0.16 11.27
CA THR A 27 8.15 -1.13 12.32
C THR A 27 7.81 -2.55 11.89
N LEU A 28 6.59 -2.77 11.39
CA LEU A 28 6.13 -4.10 10.96
C LEU A 28 6.87 -4.61 9.73
N PHE A 29 7.15 -3.71 8.77
CA PHE A 29 7.94 -4.03 7.57
C PHE A 29 9.36 -4.47 7.95
N SER A 30 10.02 -3.71 8.81
CA SER A 30 11.40 -3.98 9.23
C SER A 30 11.51 -5.23 10.11
N ALA A 31 10.46 -5.54 10.89
CA ALA A 31 10.39 -6.75 11.71
C ALA A 31 10.08 -8.01 10.91
N GLY A 32 9.46 -7.89 9.72
CA GLY A 32 8.99 -9.03 8.93
C GLY A 32 7.64 -9.58 9.37
N ASP A 33 6.86 -8.84 10.18
CA ASP A 33 5.57 -9.29 10.69
C ASP A 33 4.45 -9.12 9.66
N GLN A 34 4.37 -10.10 8.75
CA GLN A 34 3.38 -10.14 7.68
C GLN A 34 1.93 -10.05 8.19
N SER A 35 1.62 -10.77 9.26
CA SER A 35 0.25 -10.92 9.75
C SER A 35 -0.29 -9.60 10.29
N LEU A 36 0.46 -8.95 11.18
CA LEU A 36 0.08 -7.63 11.70
C LEU A 36 0.17 -6.54 10.63
N PHE A 37 1.13 -6.65 9.71
CA PHE A 37 1.24 -5.71 8.58
C PHE A 37 -0.02 -5.73 7.72
N PHE A 38 -0.48 -6.90 7.27
CA PHE A 38 -1.66 -6.97 6.41
C PHE A 38 -2.98 -6.71 7.15
N LEU A 39 -3.03 -6.96 8.47
CA LEU A 39 -4.15 -6.51 9.30
C LEU A 39 -4.28 -4.98 9.27
N LEU A 40 -3.17 -4.26 9.52
CA LEU A 40 -3.16 -2.79 9.43
C LEU A 40 -3.42 -2.32 7.99
N TRP A 41 -2.88 -3.01 6.99
CA TRP A 41 -3.13 -2.70 5.59
C TRP A 41 -4.62 -2.75 5.24
N ASP A 42 -5.37 -3.74 5.75
CA ASP A 42 -6.81 -3.87 5.53
C ASP A 42 -7.63 -2.78 6.22
N GLU A 43 -7.22 -2.39 7.43
CA GLU A 43 -7.84 -1.28 8.17
C GLU A 43 -7.69 0.04 7.38
N MET A 44 -6.52 0.26 6.78
CA MET A 44 -6.23 1.49 6.05
C MET A 44 -6.77 1.47 4.61
N PHE A 45 -6.83 0.29 3.99
CA PHE A 45 -7.22 0.08 2.59
C PHE A 45 -8.26 -1.05 2.47
N PRO A 46 -9.54 -0.73 2.68
CA PRO A 46 -10.64 -1.69 2.50
C PRO A 46 -10.69 -2.27 1.09
N LEU A 47 -11.26 -3.47 0.94
CA LEU A 47 -11.28 -4.23 -0.30
C LEU A 47 -11.79 -3.43 -1.52
N ASN A 48 -12.83 -2.62 -1.32
CA ASN A 48 -13.43 -1.74 -2.32
C ASN A 48 -12.48 -0.66 -2.85
N GLU A 49 -11.51 -0.20 -2.06
CA GLU A 49 -10.45 0.68 -2.57
C GLU A 49 -9.39 -0.11 -3.33
N ARG A 50 -9.01 -1.29 -2.80
CA ARG A 50 -7.97 -2.13 -3.39
C ARG A 50 -8.34 -2.63 -4.78
N ILE A 51 -9.57 -3.12 -4.98
CA ILE A 51 -10.00 -3.65 -6.29
C ILE A 51 -9.90 -2.57 -7.39
N ASN A 52 -10.12 -1.30 -7.03
CA ASN A 52 -10.16 -0.19 -7.98
C ASN A 52 -8.80 0.50 -8.21
N ASP A 53 -7.80 0.24 -7.35
CA ASP A 53 -6.47 0.85 -7.47
C ASP A 53 -5.43 -0.19 -7.90
N LEU A 54 -5.00 -0.11 -9.16
CA LEU A 54 -3.97 -0.99 -9.72
C LEU A 54 -2.62 -0.83 -9.02
N LEU A 55 -2.21 0.40 -8.68
CA LEU A 55 -0.92 0.66 -8.04
C LEU A 55 -0.89 0.10 -6.62
N LEU A 56 -2.01 0.24 -5.89
CA LEU A 56 -2.19 -0.36 -4.58
C LEU A 56 -2.05 -1.88 -4.67
N ARG A 57 -2.76 -2.54 -5.59
CA ARG A 57 -2.68 -3.99 -5.77
C ARG A 57 -1.25 -4.46 -6.09
N GLN A 58 -0.59 -3.81 -7.05
CA GLN A 58 0.79 -4.14 -7.40
C GLN A 58 1.75 -4.01 -6.21
N LEU A 59 1.58 -2.97 -5.39
CA LEU A 59 2.38 -2.78 -4.18
C LEU A 59 2.05 -3.87 -3.14
N GLU A 60 0.77 -4.15 -2.90
CA GLU A 60 0.30 -5.21 -1.99
C GLU A 60 0.93 -6.57 -2.33
N PHE A 61 0.99 -6.92 -3.61
CA PHE A 61 1.61 -8.17 -4.05
C PHE A 61 3.12 -8.20 -3.86
N MET A 62 3.81 -7.11 -4.21
CA MET A 62 5.25 -7.01 -3.99
C MET A 62 5.61 -7.07 -2.49
N LEU A 63 4.77 -6.53 -1.62
CA LEU A 63 4.89 -6.70 -0.16
C LEU A 63 4.67 -8.16 0.25
N GLY A 64 3.71 -8.85 -0.37
CA GLY A 64 3.55 -10.30 -0.19
C GLY A 64 4.81 -11.08 -0.56
N VAL A 65 5.43 -10.75 -1.69
CA VAL A 65 6.73 -11.35 -2.11
C VAL A 65 7.82 -11.04 -1.08
N TYR A 66 7.93 -9.80 -0.61
CA TYR A 66 8.90 -9.39 0.41
C TYR A 66 8.78 -10.24 1.68
N PHE A 67 7.58 -10.38 2.23
CA PHE A 67 7.38 -11.20 3.42
C PHE A 67 7.67 -12.68 3.18
N ALA A 68 7.38 -13.19 1.97
CA ALA A 68 7.70 -14.57 1.60
C ALA A 68 9.21 -14.86 1.66
N VAL A 69 10.02 -13.94 1.13
CA VAL A 69 11.48 -14.08 1.05
C VAL A 69 12.22 -13.45 2.22
N TYR A 70 11.53 -12.81 3.17
CA TYR A 70 12.13 -12.10 4.30
C TYR A 70 13.24 -12.89 5.04
N PRO A 71 13.08 -14.21 5.34
CA PRO A 71 14.14 -14.99 5.99
C PRO A 71 15.44 -15.11 5.18
N LEU A 72 15.38 -14.88 3.87
CA LEU A 72 16.47 -15.01 2.90
C LEU A 72 17.06 -13.64 2.49
N LEU A 73 16.43 -12.53 2.89
CA LEU A 73 16.89 -11.20 2.50
C LEU A 73 18.14 -10.79 3.28
N PRO A 74 19.09 -10.10 2.63
CA PRO A 74 20.23 -9.52 3.32
C PRO A 74 19.77 -8.38 4.25
N ASN A 75 20.52 -8.16 5.34
CA ASN A 75 20.37 -7.01 6.23
C ASN A 75 18.99 -6.86 6.93
N THR A 76 18.24 -7.94 7.11
CA THR A 76 16.99 -7.94 7.88
C THR A 76 17.24 -7.97 9.39
N LEU A 77 16.35 -7.36 10.17
CA LEU A 77 16.52 -7.22 11.63
C LEU A 77 16.51 -8.57 12.35
N ASN A 78 15.69 -9.51 11.89
CA ASN A 78 15.55 -10.82 12.54
C ASN A 78 15.14 -11.94 11.58
N PRO A 79 15.98 -12.29 10.59
CA PRO A 79 15.65 -13.32 9.59
C PRO A 79 15.42 -14.70 10.23
N LYS A 80 16.14 -15.02 11.31
CA LYS A 80 16.07 -16.31 11.99
C LYS A 80 14.78 -16.54 12.78
N ALA A 81 14.00 -15.48 13.06
CA ALA A 81 12.71 -15.62 13.71
C ALA A 81 11.66 -16.30 12.82
N TYR A 82 11.88 -16.31 11.50
CA TYR A 82 10.93 -16.83 10.53
C TYR A 82 11.54 -17.99 9.75
N LYS A 83 10.80 -19.09 9.61
CA LYS A 83 11.19 -20.21 8.75
C LYS A 83 10.71 -19.93 7.33
N ILE A 84 11.58 -20.16 6.35
CA ILE A 84 11.25 -19.99 4.93
C ILE A 84 10.04 -20.81 4.50
N GLU A 85 9.90 -22.04 4.99
CA GLU A 85 8.73 -22.89 4.72
C GLU A 85 7.43 -22.22 5.18
N SER A 86 7.45 -21.62 6.37
CA SER A 86 6.27 -20.96 6.96
C SER A 86 5.91 -19.67 6.21
N THR A 87 6.90 -18.86 5.83
CA THR A 87 6.65 -17.63 5.04
C THR A 87 6.18 -17.96 3.62
N MET A 88 6.71 -19.01 3.00
CA MET A 88 6.26 -19.50 1.70
C MET A 88 4.84 -20.07 1.75
N ASP A 89 4.48 -20.82 2.80
CA ASP A 89 3.11 -21.31 2.98
C ASP A 89 2.10 -20.18 3.22
N ALA A 90 2.50 -19.13 3.96
CA ALA A 90 1.71 -17.91 4.07
C ALA A 90 1.54 -17.22 2.71
N PHE A 91 2.60 -17.19 1.89
CA PHE A 91 2.55 -16.61 0.56
C PHE A 91 1.70 -17.41 -0.43
N LYS A 92 1.67 -18.75 -0.34
CA LYS A 92 0.70 -19.59 -1.11
C LYS A 92 -0.73 -19.16 -0.84
N LYS A 93 -1.12 -19.06 0.45
CA LYS A 93 -2.45 -18.60 0.85
C LYS A 93 -2.74 -17.17 0.40
N PHE A 94 -1.73 -16.31 0.42
CA PHE A 94 -1.85 -14.94 -0.08
C PHE A 94 -2.15 -14.91 -1.59
N ILE A 95 -1.44 -15.72 -2.39
CA ILE A 95 -1.66 -15.84 -3.83
C ILE A 95 -3.08 -16.33 -4.14
N GLU A 96 -3.55 -17.35 -3.41
CA GLU A 96 -4.88 -17.95 -3.59
C GLU A 96 -6.03 -16.99 -3.23
N THR A 97 -5.78 -15.97 -2.41
CA THR A 97 -6.80 -15.05 -1.91
C THR A 97 -6.71 -13.66 -2.53
N ARG A 98 -5.60 -12.95 -2.32
CA ARG A 98 -5.38 -11.55 -2.76
C ARG A 98 -4.60 -11.45 -4.06
N GLY A 99 -3.79 -12.46 -4.35
CA GLY A 99 -3.00 -12.53 -5.56
C GLY A 99 -3.79 -12.97 -6.79
N ALA A 100 -4.96 -13.60 -6.64
CA ALA A 100 -5.68 -14.23 -7.75
C ALA A 100 -5.90 -13.27 -8.96
N ASP A 101 -6.23 -12.01 -8.69
CA ASP A 101 -6.51 -11.00 -9.73
C ASP A 101 -5.25 -10.45 -10.44
N GLN A 102 -4.06 -10.65 -9.87
CA GLN A 102 -2.80 -10.16 -10.46
C GLN A 102 -2.15 -11.15 -11.42
N GLY A 103 -2.70 -12.37 -11.53
CA GLY A 103 -2.19 -13.45 -12.37
C GLY A 103 -2.27 -13.16 -13.87
N GLY A 104 -3.01 -12.10 -14.27
CA GLY A 104 -3.09 -11.64 -15.66
C GLY A 104 -1.97 -10.70 -16.11
N THR A 105 -1.16 -10.17 -15.20
CA THR A 105 -0.03 -9.27 -15.55
C THR A 105 1.26 -10.07 -15.70
N SER A 106 1.73 -10.22 -16.93
CA SER A 106 2.91 -11.02 -17.33
C SER A 106 4.17 -10.83 -16.44
N GLN A 107 4.35 -9.65 -15.84
CA GLN A 107 5.51 -9.35 -14.98
C GLN A 107 5.50 -10.00 -13.59
N PHE A 108 4.32 -10.38 -13.05
CA PHE A 108 4.21 -10.98 -11.72
C PHE A 108 4.08 -12.51 -11.75
N LEU A 109 3.80 -13.09 -12.92
CA LEU A 109 3.53 -14.52 -13.08
C LEU A 109 4.65 -15.40 -12.52
N GLN A 110 5.92 -15.00 -12.72
CA GLN A 110 7.07 -15.73 -12.19
C GLN A 110 7.03 -15.91 -10.67
N TYR A 111 6.45 -14.95 -9.92
CA TYR A 111 6.38 -15.03 -8.46
C TYR A 111 5.31 -16.01 -7.95
N TYR A 112 4.39 -16.49 -8.81
CA TYR A 112 3.47 -17.57 -8.44
C TYR A 112 4.19 -18.91 -8.29
N ALA A 113 5.33 -19.07 -8.98
CA ALA A 113 6.18 -20.26 -8.83
C ALA A 113 7.04 -20.19 -7.56
N LEU A 114 7.24 -19.00 -6.97
CA LEU A 114 8.17 -18.76 -5.88
C LEU A 114 8.02 -19.72 -4.68
N PRO A 115 6.80 -20.03 -4.16
CA PRO A 115 6.64 -20.96 -3.05
C PRO A 115 6.98 -22.42 -3.36
N TYR A 116 7.17 -22.75 -4.63
CA TYR A 116 7.42 -24.11 -5.11
C TYR A 116 8.87 -24.32 -5.55
N VAL A 117 9.69 -23.26 -5.57
CA VAL A 117 11.11 -23.34 -5.89
C VAL A 117 11.91 -23.72 -4.65
N PRO A 118 12.63 -24.85 -4.64
CA PRO A 118 13.37 -25.32 -3.45
C PRO A 118 14.48 -24.37 -2.98
N ASP A 119 15.15 -23.69 -3.93
CA ASP A 119 16.17 -22.68 -3.66
C ASP A 119 15.84 -21.38 -4.43
N PRO A 120 15.05 -20.48 -3.82
CA PRO A 120 14.72 -19.20 -4.43
C PRO A 120 15.94 -18.29 -4.67
N GLN A 121 16.97 -18.34 -3.82
CA GLN A 121 18.15 -17.47 -3.93
C GLN A 121 19.03 -17.83 -5.12
N GLY A 122 19.17 -19.13 -5.41
CA GLY A 122 19.92 -19.63 -6.56
C GLY A 122 19.18 -19.51 -7.90
N HIS A 123 17.88 -19.23 -7.91
CA HIS A 123 17.06 -19.27 -9.12
C HIS A 123 17.17 -17.99 -9.97
N PRO A 124 17.52 -18.05 -11.27
CA PRO A 124 17.75 -16.88 -12.12
C PRO A 124 16.60 -15.87 -12.18
N SER A 125 15.35 -16.35 -12.14
CA SER A 125 14.16 -15.50 -12.17
C SER A 125 14.00 -14.59 -10.94
N PHE A 126 14.66 -14.91 -9.83
CA PHE A 126 14.46 -14.22 -8.55
C PHE A 126 15.68 -13.49 -8.02
N GLN A 127 16.79 -13.49 -8.77
CA GLN A 127 18.05 -12.85 -8.33
C GLN A 127 17.85 -11.40 -7.88
N ASN A 128 16.98 -10.66 -8.58
CA ASN A 128 16.68 -9.26 -8.25
C ASN A 128 16.08 -9.08 -6.85
N LEU A 129 15.37 -10.08 -6.29
CA LEU A 129 14.79 -10.00 -4.94
C LEU A 129 15.85 -9.95 -3.85
N PHE A 130 17.04 -10.47 -4.13
CA PHE A 130 18.12 -10.63 -3.15
C PHE A 130 19.24 -9.61 -3.30
N LEU A 131 19.05 -8.62 -4.18
CA LEU A 131 19.94 -7.46 -4.26
C LEU A 131 19.76 -6.59 -3.00
N ASP A 132 20.86 -6.05 -2.47
CA ASP A 132 20.84 -5.17 -1.29
C ASP A 132 19.96 -3.93 -1.48
N THR A 133 19.68 -3.54 -2.73
CA THR A 133 18.85 -2.38 -3.06
C THR A 133 17.35 -2.70 -3.11
N TRP A 134 16.97 -3.96 -3.30
CA TRP A 134 15.58 -4.33 -3.61
C TRP A 134 14.62 -4.04 -2.46
N ALA A 135 14.94 -4.53 -1.26
CA ALA A 135 14.10 -4.30 -0.08
C ALA A 135 14.03 -2.81 0.31
N PRO A 136 15.14 -2.04 0.33
CA PRO A 136 15.10 -0.59 0.52
C PRO A 136 14.27 0.17 -0.53
N GLU A 137 14.35 -0.21 -1.81
CA GLU A 137 13.54 0.39 -2.87
C GLU A 137 12.05 0.12 -2.68
N LEU A 138 11.69 -1.11 -2.33
CA LEU A 138 10.30 -1.47 -2.03
C LEU A 138 9.78 -0.71 -0.80
N HIS A 139 10.60 -0.59 0.25
CA HIS A 139 10.28 0.23 1.42
C HIS A 139 10.03 1.70 1.05
N ASN A 140 10.90 2.31 0.24
CA ASN A 140 10.73 3.69 -0.22
C ASN A 140 9.44 3.87 -1.04
N ARG A 141 9.09 2.88 -1.85
CA ARG A 141 7.83 2.86 -2.61
C ARG A 141 6.62 2.77 -1.67
N LEU A 142 6.69 1.92 -0.63
CA LEU A 142 5.66 1.82 0.42
C LEU A 142 5.47 3.17 1.13
N VAL A 143 6.53 3.77 1.66
CA VAL A 143 6.46 5.05 2.39
C VAL A 143 5.90 6.16 1.50
N SER A 144 6.36 6.24 0.25
CA SER A 144 5.87 7.24 -0.71
C SER A 144 4.38 7.07 -1.03
N PHE A 145 3.94 5.82 -1.20
CA PHE A 145 2.53 5.49 -1.41
C PHE A 145 1.70 5.87 -0.18
N LEU A 146 2.10 5.46 1.02
CA LEU A 146 1.38 5.76 2.26
C LEU A 146 1.25 7.27 2.48
N LYS A 147 2.33 8.05 2.35
CA LYS A 147 2.26 9.52 2.46
C LYS A 147 1.24 10.13 1.51
N THR A 148 1.18 9.64 0.27
CA THR A 148 0.24 10.14 -0.74
C THR A 148 -1.20 9.73 -0.42
N SER A 149 -1.44 8.44 -0.20
CA SER A 149 -2.78 7.85 -0.06
C SER A 149 -3.43 8.26 1.26
N LEU A 150 -2.67 8.30 2.35
CA LEU A 150 -3.17 8.67 3.66
C LEU A 150 -3.44 10.18 3.77
N THR A 151 -2.60 11.02 3.13
CA THR A 151 -2.89 12.48 3.04
C THR A 151 -4.18 12.74 2.27
N LYS A 152 -4.42 12.03 1.16
CA LYS A 152 -5.68 12.14 0.40
C LYS A 152 -6.90 11.76 1.23
N LYS A 153 -6.81 10.71 2.07
CA LYS A 153 -7.88 10.33 3.01
C LYS A 153 -8.12 11.36 4.10
N GLN A 154 -7.09 12.12 4.45
CA GLN A 154 -7.10 13.17 5.47
C GLN A 154 -7.83 14.44 5.01
N VAL A 155 -7.80 14.74 3.71
CA VAL A 155 -8.59 15.83 3.12
C VAL A 155 -10.07 15.42 3.22
N PRO A 156 -10.93 16.19 3.91
CA PRO A 156 -12.33 15.83 4.06
C PRO A 156 -12.95 15.67 2.67
N GLN A 157 -13.56 14.51 2.40
CA GLN A 157 -14.21 14.25 1.11
C GLN A 157 -15.25 15.32 0.72
N LEU A 158 -15.78 16.05 1.71
CA LEU A 158 -16.65 17.22 1.53
C LEU A 158 -16.00 18.33 0.70
N VAL A 159 -14.69 18.59 0.84
CA VAL A 159 -13.99 19.63 0.07
C VAL A 159 -13.89 19.23 -1.41
N ASN A 160 -13.66 17.94 -1.69
CA ASN A 160 -13.65 17.43 -3.06
C ASN A 160 -15.06 17.48 -3.68
N LEU A 161 -16.10 17.09 -2.94
CA LEU A 161 -17.49 17.13 -3.41
C LEU A 161 -17.98 18.57 -3.66
N LEU A 162 -17.58 19.53 -2.84
CA LEU A 162 -17.90 20.95 -3.04
C LEU A 162 -17.18 21.51 -4.28
N ASN A 163 -15.91 21.18 -4.50
CA ASN A 163 -15.19 21.65 -5.70
C ASN A 163 -15.74 21.02 -6.99
N GLU A 164 -16.12 19.74 -6.97
CA GLU A 164 -16.72 19.05 -8.13
C GLU A 164 -18.11 19.62 -8.47
N SER A 165 -18.95 19.89 -7.46
CA SER A 165 -20.30 20.44 -7.66
C SER A 165 -20.29 21.90 -8.15
N HIS A 166 -19.33 22.73 -7.73
CA HIS A 166 -19.21 24.10 -8.20
C HIS A 166 -18.71 24.23 -9.66
N LEU A 167 -18.01 23.23 -10.19
CA LEU A 167 -17.58 23.20 -11.60
C LEU A 167 -18.68 22.71 -12.54
N ASN A 168 -19.54 21.78 -12.08
CA ASN A 168 -20.66 21.28 -12.88
C ASN A 168 -21.86 22.24 -13.01
N GLN A 169 -21.90 23.33 -12.23
CA GLN A 169 -22.99 24.33 -12.31
C GLN A 169 -22.70 25.51 -13.24
N ARG A 170 -21.50 25.64 -13.83
CA ARG A 170 -21.17 26.74 -14.78
C ARG A 170 -21.44 26.41 -16.25
N GLY A 171 -22.07 25.27 -16.56
CA GLY A 171 -22.23 24.77 -17.93
C GLY A 171 -23.60 24.98 -18.60
N HIS A 172 -24.61 25.56 -17.93
CA HIS A 172 -25.91 25.79 -18.56
C HIS A 172 -26.13 27.27 -18.92
N PRO A 173 -26.15 27.63 -20.23
CA PRO A 173 -26.64 28.94 -20.64
C PRO A 173 -28.16 29.01 -20.40
N PRO A 174 -28.71 30.19 -20.08
CA PRO A 174 -30.15 30.33 -19.89
C PRO A 174 -30.85 30.10 -21.23
N VAL A 175 -31.77 29.14 -21.27
CA VAL A 175 -32.69 28.96 -22.39
C VAL A 175 -33.57 30.20 -22.44
N MET A 176 -33.23 31.12 -23.34
CA MET A 176 -34.02 32.31 -23.60
C MET A 176 -35.25 31.88 -24.39
N ASN A 177 -36.36 31.72 -23.68
CA ASN A 177 -37.67 31.46 -24.24
C ASN A 177 -38.11 32.73 -24.98
N ILE A 178 -38.25 32.67 -26.31
CA ILE A 178 -38.87 33.72 -27.10
C ILE A 178 -40.01 33.06 -27.88
N PHE A 179 -41.18 33.69 -27.75
CA PHE A 179 -42.47 33.41 -28.36
C PHE A 179 -42.41 33.18 -29.88
#